data_AF-A0A962GAI0-F1
#
_entry.id   AF-A0A962GAI0-F1
#
_cell.length_a   1.000
_cell.length_b   1.000
_cell.length_c   1.000
_cell.angle_alpha   90.00
_cell.angle_beta   90.00
_cell.angle_gamma   90.00
#
_symmetry.space_group_name_H-M   'P 1'
#
loop_
_entity.id
_entity.type
_entity.pdbx_description
1 polymer ?
#
loop_
_entity_poly.entity_id
_entity_poly.type
_entity_poly.pdbx_seq_one_letter_code
_entity_poly.pdbx_strand_id
1 'polypeptide(L)'
;MSLGLVLLVIAVALIFEYINGFHDTANSIATVVATKVLSPGQAVLLAATTNLLGALWGTAVAKTIASGLVDAGVVAVTPQVLICALLGAIVWDLITWWWGLPSSSSHALVGGLCGAALAASNDNWSSIIWWQGGEHWWQGKGLLPKVVMPMFSSPLLGFVLGFAIMGLIFAGVSFLGARTGPVQKLARPRFLNGFFGKAQIFSASAMGLSHGMNDAQKTMGIIALALVGATSAGSLDDLPGWLNFLRIEESADNQFAIATWIKVLCALTMAAGTAAGGWRIIRTLGHKLVKLHPVNGFAAETASASVILAASHFGIPVSTTHNISSAIMGVGAAKRFSAIKWTVVERMVWAWLLTIPIAALLAWLLVRLLQVFGLAA
;
A
#
# COMPACT_ATOMS: atom_id res chain seq x y z
N MET A 1 2.66 29.54 -10.04
CA MET A 1 3.39 28.25 -9.98
C MET A 1 3.98 27.96 -11.35
N SER A 2 5.20 27.42 -11.50
CA SER A 2 5.73 27.11 -12.85
C SER A 2 5.34 25.70 -13.29
N LEU A 3 5.00 25.53 -14.57
CA LEU A 3 4.72 24.21 -15.18
C LEU A 3 5.82 23.18 -14.88
N GLY A 4 7.08 23.62 -14.90
CA GLY A 4 8.23 22.76 -14.61
C GLY A 4 8.18 22.12 -13.22
N LEU A 5 7.69 22.84 -12.20
CA LEU A 5 7.54 22.28 -10.86
C LEU A 5 6.44 21.21 -10.81
N VAL A 6 5.31 21.42 -11.49
CA VAL A 6 4.22 20.44 -11.56
C VAL A 6 4.69 19.15 -12.24
N LEU A 7 5.39 19.26 -13.36
CA LEU A 7 5.97 18.11 -14.04
C LEU A 7 7.01 17.38 -13.16
N LEU A 8 7.76 18.12 -12.35
CA LEU A 8 8.67 17.54 -11.38
C LEU A 8 7.93 16.78 -10.26
N VAL A 9 6.80 17.29 -9.75
CA VAL A 9 5.96 16.53 -8.80
C VAL A 9 5.52 15.21 -9.42
N ILE A 10 5.04 15.25 -10.68
CA ILE A 10 4.61 14.03 -11.39
C ILE A 10 5.78 13.05 -11.52
N ALA A 11 6.96 13.52 -11.93
CA ALA A 11 8.14 12.67 -12.06
C ALA A 11 8.52 12.02 -10.71
N VAL A 12 8.57 12.79 -9.62
CA VAL A 12 8.89 12.27 -8.28
C VAL A 12 7.80 11.31 -7.77
N ALA A 13 6.53 11.59 -8.06
CA ALA A 13 5.42 10.71 -7.72
C ALA A 13 5.51 9.36 -8.44
N LEU A 14 5.93 9.36 -9.72
CA LEU A 14 6.17 8.12 -10.47
C LEU A 14 7.41 7.37 -9.97
N ILE A 15 8.46 8.06 -9.53
CA ILE A 15 9.60 7.43 -8.87
C ILE A 15 9.13 6.74 -7.58
N PHE A 16 8.33 7.42 -6.76
CA PHE A 16 7.72 6.83 -5.57
C PHE A 16 6.87 5.61 -5.93
N GLU A 17 6.01 5.68 -6.94
CA GLU A 17 5.17 4.55 -7.36
C GLU A 17 6.00 3.35 -7.85
N TYR A 18 7.08 3.61 -8.58
CA TYR A 18 8.01 2.56 -9.02
C TYR A 18 8.67 1.88 -7.81
N ILE A 19 9.17 2.68 -6.86
CA ILE A 19 9.77 2.17 -5.62
C ILE A 19 8.72 1.41 -4.81
N ASN A 20 7.48 1.88 -4.75
CA ASN A 20 6.39 1.20 -4.07
C ASN A 20 6.12 -0.18 -4.68
N GLY A 21 5.97 -0.24 -6.01
CA GLY A 21 5.78 -1.51 -6.73
C GLY A 21 6.91 -2.50 -6.45
N PHE A 22 8.16 -2.03 -6.47
CA PHE A 22 9.33 -2.83 -6.15
C PHE A 22 9.36 -3.30 -4.68
N HIS A 23 9.15 -2.37 -3.74
CA HIS A 23 9.18 -2.63 -2.31
C HIS A 23 8.11 -3.68 -1.92
N ASP A 24 6.90 -3.50 -2.43
CA ASP A 24 5.72 -4.27 -2.03
C ASP A 24 5.42 -5.45 -2.95
N THR A 25 6.28 -5.73 -3.94
CA THR A 25 6.27 -7.01 -4.68
C THR A 25 6.25 -8.20 -3.73
N ALA A 26 6.94 -8.08 -2.60
CA ALA A 26 7.01 -9.13 -1.59
C ALA A 26 5.63 -9.53 -1.03
N ASN A 27 4.66 -8.62 -1.03
CA ASN A 27 3.34 -8.85 -0.44
C ASN A 27 2.50 -9.86 -1.23
N SER A 28 2.70 -9.95 -2.55
CA SER A 28 1.98 -10.88 -3.42
C SER A 28 2.78 -12.13 -3.78
N ILE A 29 4.12 -12.07 -3.79
CA ILE A 29 4.95 -13.19 -4.27
C ILE A 29 5.72 -13.96 -3.21
N ALA A 30 5.96 -13.39 -2.01
CA ALA A 30 6.85 -14.03 -1.04
C ALA A 30 6.36 -15.41 -0.61
N THR A 31 5.05 -15.56 -0.43
CA THR A 31 4.38 -16.80 -0.08
C THR A 31 4.44 -17.84 -1.20
N VAL A 32 4.09 -17.49 -2.44
CA VAL A 32 4.05 -18.44 -3.58
C VAL A 32 5.44 -18.90 -4.01
N VAL A 33 6.44 -18.03 -3.86
CA VAL A 33 7.85 -18.38 -4.10
C VAL A 33 8.40 -19.24 -2.96
N ALA A 34 8.10 -18.92 -1.70
CA ALA A 34 8.54 -19.71 -0.55
C ALA A 34 7.93 -21.12 -0.52
N THR A 35 6.68 -21.28 -0.96
CA THR A 35 6.02 -22.58 -1.08
C THR A 35 6.44 -23.36 -2.32
N LYS A 36 7.25 -22.75 -3.20
CA LYS A 36 7.72 -23.32 -4.47
C LYS A 36 6.60 -23.72 -5.43
N VAL A 37 5.45 -23.05 -5.33
CA VAL A 37 4.32 -23.26 -6.26
C VAL A 37 4.62 -22.62 -7.62
N LEU A 38 5.28 -21.46 -7.62
CA LEU A 38 5.75 -20.77 -8.81
C LEU A 38 7.25 -20.54 -8.74
N SER A 39 7.92 -20.53 -9.90
CA SER A 39 9.28 -20.02 -9.98
C SER A 39 9.31 -18.50 -9.74
N PRO A 40 10.45 -17.94 -9.31
CA PRO A 40 10.57 -16.50 -9.09
C PRO A 40 10.12 -15.64 -10.28
N GLY A 41 10.49 -16.02 -11.51
CA GLY A 41 10.08 -15.29 -12.72
C GLY A 41 8.58 -15.38 -13.02
N GLN A 42 7.97 -16.55 -12.82
CA GLN A 42 6.52 -16.73 -12.96
C GLN A 42 5.73 -15.92 -11.94
N ALA A 43 6.22 -15.88 -10.69
CA ALA A 43 5.58 -15.13 -9.62
C ALA A 43 5.63 -13.61 -9.88
N VAL A 44 6.77 -13.11 -10.36
CA VAL A 44 6.92 -11.70 -10.75
C VAL A 44 5.98 -11.34 -11.90
N LEU A 45 5.89 -12.17 -12.94
CA LEU A 45 4.96 -11.93 -14.06
C LEU A 45 3.49 -11.91 -13.60
N LEU A 46 3.10 -12.85 -12.73
CA LEU A 46 1.77 -12.89 -12.16
C LEU A 46 1.47 -11.62 -11.34
N ALA A 47 2.40 -11.23 -10.46
CA ALA A 47 2.25 -10.05 -9.62
C ALA A 47 2.18 -8.78 -10.44
N ALA A 48 3.07 -8.56 -11.40
CA ALA A 48 3.06 -7.38 -12.26
C ALA A 48 1.75 -7.27 -13.06
N THR A 49 1.26 -8.38 -13.61
CA THR A 49 0.02 -8.40 -14.40
C THR A 49 -1.21 -8.14 -13.52
N THR A 50 -1.31 -8.77 -12.36
CA THR A 50 -2.44 -8.60 -11.45
C THR A 50 -2.44 -7.25 -10.75
N ASN A 51 -1.26 -6.72 -10.39
CA ASN A 51 -1.09 -5.34 -9.92
C ASN A 51 -1.56 -4.33 -10.97
N LEU A 52 -1.16 -4.51 -12.24
CA LEU A 52 -1.59 -3.65 -13.34
C LEU A 52 -3.12 -3.65 -13.49
N LEU A 53 -3.75 -4.82 -13.50
CA LEU A 53 -5.21 -4.95 -13.61
C LEU A 53 -5.93 -4.35 -12.40
N GLY A 54 -5.42 -4.56 -11.19
CA GLY A 54 -5.95 -3.98 -9.96
C GLY A 54 -5.88 -2.46 -9.94
N ALA A 55 -4.76 -1.89 -10.38
CA ALA A 55 -4.57 -0.44 -10.49
C ALA A 55 -5.58 0.23 -11.42
N LEU A 56 -6.01 -0.47 -12.48
CA LEU A 56 -6.98 0.05 -13.44
C LEU A 56 -8.45 -0.07 -12.97
N TRP A 57 -8.72 -0.85 -11.92
CA TRP A 57 -10.09 -1.21 -11.51
C TRP A 57 -10.82 -0.13 -10.70
N GLY A 58 -10.12 0.82 -10.07
CA GLY A 58 -10.77 1.77 -9.15
C GLY A 58 -10.05 3.09 -8.93
N THR A 59 -10.73 4.02 -8.25
CA THR A 59 -10.22 5.37 -7.88
C THR A 59 -10.64 5.85 -6.48
N ALA A 60 -11.34 5.01 -5.70
CA ALA A 60 -11.89 5.39 -4.41
C ALA A 60 -10.81 5.81 -3.39
N VAL A 61 -9.71 5.04 -3.28
CA VAL A 61 -8.59 5.34 -2.38
C VAL A 61 -7.89 6.63 -2.81
N ALA A 62 -7.75 6.83 -4.11
CA ALA A 62 -7.11 8.01 -4.66
C ALA A 62 -7.88 9.30 -4.33
N LYS A 63 -9.22 9.25 -4.37
CA LYS A 63 -10.08 10.35 -3.89
C LYS A 63 -9.84 10.65 -2.41
N THR A 64 -9.70 9.62 -1.56
CA THR A 64 -9.41 9.80 -0.13
C THR A 64 -8.05 10.47 0.11
N ILE A 65 -7.00 10.04 -0.61
CA ILE A 65 -5.66 10.64 -0.49
C ILE A 65 -5.66 12.11 -0.90
N ALA A 66 -6.33 12.43 -2.01
CA ALA A 66 -6.33 13.78 -2.55
C ALA A 66 -7.23 14.77 -1.78
N SER A 67 -8.23 14.31 -1.01
CA SER A 67 -9.18 15.19 -0.31
C SER A 67 -9.15 15.11 1.23
N GLY A 68 -8.38 14.20 1.82
CA GLY A 68 -8.66 13.73 3.18
C GLY A 68 -7.61 13.94 4.26
N LEU A 69 -6.40 14.44 3.96
CA LEU A 69 -5.27 14.41 4.90
C LEU A 69 -4.69 15.77 5.31
N VAL A 70 -4.63 16.74 4.39
CA VAL A 70 -4.05 18.07 4.63
C VAL A 70 -5.13 19.13 4.42
N ASP A 71 -5.20 20.12 5.31
CA ASP A 71 -6.14 21.22 5.20
C ASP A 71 -5.60 22.31 4.26
N ALA A 72 -6.15 22.37 3.05
CA ALA A 72 -5.79 23.36 2.04
C ALA A 72 -6.15 24.81 2.44
N GLY A 73 -6.98 25.00 3.46
CA GLY A 73 -7.28 26.32 4.03
C GLY A 73 -6.24 26.82 5.03
N VAL A 74 -5.42 25.92 5.58
CA VAL A 74 -4.34 26.25 6.55
C VAL A 74 -2.96 26.21 5.89
N VAL A 75 -2.75 25.35 4.90
CA VAL A 75 -1.47 25.20 4.18
C VAL A 75 -1.67 25.27 2.68
N ALA A 76 -0.91 26.15 2.04
CA ALA A 76 -0.73 26.10 0.60
C ALA A 76 0.07 24.84 0.25
N VAL A 77 -0.60 23.82 -0.28
CA VAL A 77 0.04 22.59 -0.75
C VAL A 77 0.80 22.89 -2.04
N THR A 78 1.99 23.46 -1.91
CA THR A 78 2.84 23.81 -3.05
C THR A 78 3.52 22.56 -3.62
N PRO A 79 3.91 22.58 -4.91
CA PRO A 79 4.69 21.51 -5.53
C PRO A 79 5.96 21.16 -4.76
N GLN A 80 6.65 22.16 -4.21
CA GLN A 80 7.85 21.96 -3.40
C GLN A 80 7.55 21.13 -2.15
N VAL A 81 6.43 21.41 -1.47
CA VAL A 81 5.98 20.66 -0.29
C VAL A 81 5.65 19.21 -0.67
N LEU A 82 4.94 19.00 -1.79
CA LEU A 82 4.66 17.65 -2.29
C LEU A 82 5.92 16.88 -2.68
N ILE A 83 6.90 17.53 -3.32
CA ILE A 83 8.19 16.94 -3.66
C ILE A 83 8.93 16.52 -2.38
N CYS A 84 8.99 17.38 -1.36
CA CYS A 84 9.63 17.06 -0.09
C CYS A 84 8.92 15.90 0.64
N ALA A 85 7.59 15.88 0.62
CA ALA A 85 6.80 14.78 1.18
C ALA A 85 7.13 13.44 0.51
N LEU A 86 7.13 13.41 -0.82
CA LEU A 86 7.45 12.21 -1.59
C LEU A 86 8.90 11.78 -1.41
N LEU A 87 9.86 12.72 -1.41
CA LEU A 87 11.27 12.41 -1.17
C LEU A 87 11.51 11.84 0.24
N GLY A 88 10.86 12.38 1.27
CA GLY A 88 10.92 11.84 2.62
C GLY A 88 10.43 10.40 2.69
N ALA A 89 9.32 10.09 2.00
CA ALA A 89 8.80 8.73 1.89
C ALA A 89 9.75 7.80 1.10
N ILE A 90 10.22 8.24 -0.08
CA ILE A 90 11.16 7.51 -0.93
C ILE A 90 12.44 7.13 -0.17
N VAL A 91 13.05 8.10 0.54
CA VAL A 91 14.28 7.86 1.27
C VAL A 91 14.07 6.81 2.35
N TRP A 92 12.95 6.88 3.09
CA TRP A 92 12.63 5.89 4.10
C TRP A 92 12.40 4.49 3.51
N ASP A 93 11.61 4.38 2.43
CA ASP A 93 11.33 3.09 1.77
C ASP A 93 12.61 2.44 1.22
N LEU A 94 13.56 3.24 0.71
CA LEU A 94 14.86 2.71 0.27
C LEU A 94 15.73 2.24 1.45
N ILE A 95 15.69 2.92 2.59
CA ILE A 95 16.42 2.52 3.81
C ILE A 95 15.87 1.19 4.34
N THR A 96 14.55 1.07 4.49
CA THR A 96 13.91 -0.16 5.00
C THR A 96 14.11 -1.33 4.05
N TRP A 97 14.01 -1.09 2.74
CA TRP A 97 14.36 -2.09 1.74
C TRP A 97 15.82 -2.53 1.84
N TRP A 98 16.76 -1.60 2.04
CA TRP A 98 18.18 -1.92 2.17
C TRP A 98 18.44 -2.88 3.33
N TRP A 99 17.75 -2.67 4.46
CA TRP A 99 17.78 -3.57 5.62
C TRP A 99 16.88 -4.80 5.51
N GLY A 100 16.10 -4.91 4.43
CA GLY A 100 15.16 -6.01 4.23
C GLY A 100 14.04 -6.05 5.27
N LEU A 101 13.68 -4.89 5.81
CA LEU A 101 12.59 -4.70 6.75
C LEU A 101 11.30 -4.44 5.96
N PRO A 102 10.27 -5.27 6.08
CA PRO A 102 8.98 -5.02 5.46
C PRO A 102 8.29 -3.83 6.14
N SER A 103 8.46 -2.63 5.57
CA SER A 103 7.74 -1.39 5.95
C SER A 103 6.55 -1.14 5.03
N SER A 104 5.78 -0.10 5.33
CA SER A 104 4.63 0.30 4.53
C SER A 104 4.89 1.63 3.83
N SER A 105 4.97 1.60 2.50
CA SER A 105 5.12 2.80 1.66
C SER A 105 3.92 3.75 1.84
N SER A 106 2.73 3.21 2.14
CA SER A 106 1.54 4.01 2.44
C SER A 106 1.71 4.88 3.69
N HIS A 107 2.27 4.31 4.75
CA HIS A 107 2.55 5.06 5.98
C HIS A 107 3.74 6.01 5.80
N ALA A 108 4.72 5.64 4.98
CA ALA A 108 5.82 6.53 4.62
C ALA A 108 5.29 7.76 3.86
N LEU A 109 4.40 7.58 2.89
CA LEU A 109 3.73 8.66 2.16
C LEU A 109 2.93 9.56 3.10
N VAL A 110 2.10 8.99 3.97
CA VAL A 110 1.32 9.78 4.93
C VAL A 110 2.22 10.53 5.89
N GLY A 111 3.27 9.89 6.42
CA GLY A 111 4.26 10.55 7.27
C GLY A 111 4.92 11.72 6.54
N GLY A 112 5.39 11.49 5.31
CA GLY A 112 5.99 12.51 4.46
C GLY A 112 5.05 13.70 4.22
N LEU A 113 3.78 13.46 3.89
CA LEU A 113 2.77 14.50 3.73
C LEU A 113 2.55 15.31 5.01
N CYS A 114 2.38 14.63 6.16
CA CYS A 114 2.16 15.28 7.45
C CYS A 114 3.37 16.12 7.86
N GLY A 115 4.59 15.59 7.71
CA GLY A 115 5.83 16.30 8.04
C GLY A 115 6.08 17.50 7.15
N ALA A 116 5.86 17.37 5.84
CA ALA A 116 6.00 18.48 4.90
C ALA A 116 4.95 19.58 5.16
N ALA A 117 3.69 19.20 5.42
CA ALA A 117 2.62 20.15 5.74
C ALA A 117 2.87 20.89 7.07
N LEU A 118 3.41 20.18 8.08
CA LEU A 118 3.78 20.78 9.35
C LEU A 118 4.91 21.82 9.17
N ALA A 119 5.96 21.50 8.40
CA ALA A 119 7.04 22.44 8.12
C ALA A 119 6.55 23.68 7.33
N ALA A 120 5.71 23.46 6.32
CA ALA A 120 5.15 24.52 5.48
C ALA A 120 4.20 25.45 6.25
N SER A 121 3.58 24.96 7.32
CA SER A 121 2.69 25.76 8.19
C SER A 121 3.40 26.46 9.35
N ASN A 122 4.73 26.48 9.36
CA ASN A 122 5.54 26.96 10.48
C ASN A 122 5.27 26.20 11.80
N ASP A 123 5.24 24.87 11.72
CA ASP A 123 4.99 23.95 12.82
C ASP A 123 3.59 24.07 13.45
N ASN A 124 2.62 24.53 12.65
CA ASN A 124 1.24 24.59 13.07
C ASN A 124 0.54 23.23 12.89
N TRP A 125 0.31 22.54 13.99
CA TRP A 125 -0.37 21.25 14.04
C TRP A 125 -1.81 21.25 13.51
N SER A 126 -2.43 22.43 13.34
CA SER A 126 -3.75 22.55 12.70
C SER A 126 -3.71 22.37 11.17
N SER A 127 -2.53 22.27 10.55
CA SER A 127 -2.40 21.95 9.12
C SER A 127 -2.85 20.54 8.75
N ILE A 128 -2.87 19.65 9.74
CA ILE A 128 -3.25 18.25 9.60
C ILE A 128 -4.72 18.13 10.01
N ILE A 129 -5.53 17.53 9.14
CA ILE A 129 -6.91 17.21 9.48
C ILE A 129 -6.89 15.99 10.39
N TRP A 130 -6.92 16.19 11.71
CA TRP A 130 -6.88 15.07 12.66
C TRP A 130 -8.18 14.25 12.63
N TRP A 131 -9.32 14.94 12.67
CA TRP A 131 -10.65 14.35 12.62
C TRP A 131 -11.65 15.38 12.11
N GLN A 132 -12.41 15.02 11.09
CA GLN A 132 -13.60 15.73 10.64
C GLN A 132 -14.75 14.72 10.52
N GLY A 133 -15.92 15.09 11.04
CA GLY A 133 -17.01 14.19 11.38
C GLY A 133 -17.55 13.26 10.28
N GLY A 134 -18.47 12.39 10.71
CA GLY A 134 -19.24 11.43 9.92
C GLY A 134 -20.10 10.61 10.88
N GLU A 135 -21.26 10.10 10.45
CA GLU A 135 -22.13 9.27 11.31
C GLU A 135 -21.41 7.99 11.78
N HIS A 136 -20.46 7.52 10.98
CA HIS A 136 -19.66 6.35 11.27
C HIS A 136 -18.16 6.64 11.13
N TRP A 137 -17.36 5.99 11.97
CA TRP A 137 -15.91 6.21 12.05
C TRP A 137 -15.19 5.98 10.71
N TRP A 138 -15.70 5.09 9.84
CA TRP A 138 -15.14 4.83 8.52
C TRP A 138 -15.51 5.88 7.47
N GLN A 139 -16.53 6.70 7.73
CA GLN A 139 -16.94 7.82 6.88
C GLN A 139 -16.26 9.14 7.27
N GLY A 140 -15.75 9.23 8.51
CA GLY A 140 -15.00 10.39 8.98
C GLY A 140 -13.82 10.72 8.08
N LYS A 141 -13.57 12.01 7.88
CA LYS A 141 -12.40 12.54 7.16
C LYS A 141 -11.25 12.81 8.14
N GLY A 142 -10.03 12.83 7.62
CA GLY A 142 -8.82 13.11 8.42
C GLY A 142 -7.92 11.90 8.66
N LEU A 143 -6.76 12.20 9.25
CA LEU A 143 -5.66 11.29 9.51
C LEU A 143 -6.06 10.13 10.44
N LEU A 144 -6.81 10.42 11.52
CA LEU A 144 -7.21 9.39 12.47
C LEU A 144 -8.14 8.34 11.84
N PRO A 145 -9.27 8.71 11.20
CA PRO A 145 -10.18 7.72 10.64
C PRO A 145 -9.71 7.06 9.36
N LYS A 146 -8.95 7.76 8.51
CA LYS A 146 -8.53 7.22 7.21
C LYS A 146 -7.17 6.56 7.22
N VAL A 147 -6.30 6.83 8.21
CA VAL A 147 -4.95 6.24 8.28
C VAL A 147 -4.70 5.50 9.59
N VAL A 148 -4.82 6.18 10.73
CA VAL A 148 -4.40 5.60 12.02
C VAL A 148 -5.29 4.44 12.43
N MET A 149 -6.62 4.55 12.31
CA MET A 149 -7.52 3.44 12.63
C MET A 149 -7.30 2.24 11.69
N PRO A 150 -7.28 2.39 10.35
CA PRO A 150 -6.95 1.31 9.42
C PRO A 150 -5.56 0.70 9.64
N MET A 151 -4.58 1.48 10.10
CA MET A 151 -3.22 1.02 10.40
C MET A 151 -3.21 -0.08 11.47
N PHE A 152 -4.10 -0.02 12.45
CA PHE A 152 -4.23 -1.05 13.48
C PHE A 152 -5.28 -2.10 13.13
N SER A 153 -6.43 -1.67 12.59
CA SER A 153 -7.55 -2.59 12.33
C SER A 153 -7.26 -3.54 11.17
N SER A 154 -6.56 -3.11 10.11
CA SER A 154 -6.24 -3.98 8.98
C SER A 154 -5.33 -5.16 9.35
N PRO A 155 -4.14 -4.98 10.00
CA PRO A 155 -3.35 -6.12 10.45
C PRO A 155 -4.07 -7.00 11.48
N LEU A 156 -4.89 -6.43 12.38
CA LEU A 156 -5.69 -7.22 13.31
C LEU A 156 -6.68 -8.13 12.58
N LEU A 157 -7.43 -7.58 11.61
CA LEU A 157 -8.34 -8.34 10.77
C LEU A 157 -7.60 -9.38 9.91
N GLY A 158 -6.44 -9.02 9.36
CA GLY A 158 -5.57 -9.95 8.64
C GLY A 158 -5.15 -11.13 9.52
N PHE A 159 -4.72 -10.87 10.75
CA PHE A 159 -4.36 -11.92 11.71
C PHE A 159 -5.56 -12.81 12.06
N VAL A 160 -6.70 -12.22 12.42
CA VAL A 160 -7.91 -12.96 12.83
C VAL A 160 -8.45 -13.80 11.67
N LEU A 161 -8.56 -13.23 10.47
CA LEU A 161 -9.02 -13.95 9.29
C LEU A 161 -8.02 -15.02 8.85
N GLY A 162 -6.71 -14.74 8.91
CA GLY A 162 -5.67 -15.74 8.63
C GLY A 162 -5.76 -16.93 9.60
N PHE A 163 -5.94 -16.65 10.89
CA PHE A 163 -6.14 -17.67 11.92
C PHE A 163 -7.42 -18.47 11.67
N ALA A 164 -8.54 -17.79 11.41
CA ALA A 164 -9.84 -18.42 11.19
C ALA A 164 -9.86 -19.29 9.93
N ILE A 165 -9.38 -18.77 8.79
CA ILE A 165 -9.31 -19.53 7.53
C ILE A 165 -8.40 -20.76 7.70
N MET A 166 -7.24 -20.61 8.34
CA MET A 166 -6.36 -21.75 8.59
C MET A 166 -6.99 -22.77 9.55
N GLY A 167 -7.67 -22.31 10.60
CA GLY A 167 -8.41 -23.16 11.53
C GLY A 167 -9.53 -23.94 10.85
N LEU A 168 -10.28 -23.31 9.96
CA LEU A 168 -11.32 -23.94 9.15
C LEU A 168 -10.73 -24.98 8.19
N ILE A 169 -9.60 -24.67 7.54
CA ILE A 169 -8.91 -25.63 6.68
C ILE A 169 -8.45 -26.84 7.50
N PHE A 170 -7.88 -26.65 8.69
CA PHE A 170 -7.48 -27.76 9.55
C PHE A 170 -8.67 -28.59 10.04
N ALA A 171 -9.76 -27.95 10.45
CA ALA A 171 -10.98 -28.65 10.83
C ALA A 171 -11.51 -29.50 9.67
N GLY A 172 -11.54 -28.94 8.46
CA GLY A 172 -11.94 -29.65 7.25
C GLY A 172 -11.02 -30.82 6.89
N VAL A 173 -9.70 -30.63 6.96
CA VAL A 173 -8.71 -31.69 6.71
C VAL A 173 -8.83 -32.81 7.75
N SER A 174 -8.96 -32.48 9.04
CA SER A 174 -9.15 -33.47 10.10
C SER A 174 -10.47 -34.23 9.95
N PHE A 175 -11.55 -33.53 9.60
CA PHE A 175 -12.85 -34.14 9.33
C PHE A 175 -12.79 -35.13 8.16
N LEU A 176 -12.16 -34.74 7.05
CA LEU A 176 -11.94 -35.63 5.90
C LEU A 176 -11.02 -36.80 6.24
N GLY A 177 -10.01 -36.58 7.08
CA GLY A 177 -9.08 -37.61 7.55
C GLY A 177 -9.72 -38.67 8.45
N ALA A 178 -10.78 -38.31 9.17
CA ALA A 178 -11.56 -39.20 10.03
C ALA A 178 -12.58 -40.07 9.25
N ARG A 179 -12.86 -39.76 7.97
CA ARG A 179 -13.74 -40.57 7.12
C ARG A 179 -12.99 -41.81 6.58
N THR A 180 -13.73 -42.88 6.32
CA THR A 180 -13.23 -44.09 5.65
C THR A 180 -13.53 -44.04 4.14
N GLY A 181 -12.74 -44.74 3.33
CA GLY A 181 -12.96 -44.85 1.88
C GLY A 181 -12.26 -43.77 1.02
N PRO A 182 -12.74 -43.50 -0.21
CA PRO A 182 -12.05 -42.64 -1.18
C PRO A 182 -11.95 -41.18 -0.70
N VAL A 183 -12.85 -40.72 0.16
CA VAL A 183 -12.88 -39.35 0.71
C VAL A 183 -11.66 -39.07 1.59
N GLN A 184 -11.14 -40.06 2.32
CA GLN A 184 -9.93 -39.92 3.13
C GLN A 184 -8.70 -39.58 2.29
N LYS A 185 -8.67 -39.99 1.01
CA LYS A 185 -7.55 -39.71 0.10
C LYS A 185 -7.37 -38.20 -0.12
N LEU A 186 -8.43 -37.40 0.03
CA LEU A 186 -8.41 -35.94 -0.11
C LEU A 186 -7.64 -35.26 1.03
N ALA A 187 -7.62 -35.84 2.23
CA ALA A 187 -6.86 -35.33 3.38
C ALA A 187 -5.36 -35.68 3.32
N ARG A 188 -4.92 -36.49 2.34
CA ARG A 188 -3.51 -36.88 2.22
C ARG A 188 -2.65 -35.69 1.79
N PRO A 189 -1.43 -35.53 2.34
CA PRO A 189 -0.54 -34.41 2.01
C PRO A 189 -0.29 -34.21 0.52
N ARG A 190 -0.22 -35.30 -0.27
CA ARG A 190 -0.05 -35.23 -1.72
C ARG A 190 -1.20 -34.51 -2.42
N PHE A 191 -2.45 -34.83 -2.06
CA PHE A 191 -3.62 -34.21 -2.65
C PHE A 191 -3.79 -32.78 -2.17
N LEU A 192 -3.62 -32.54 -0.87
CA LEU A 192 -3.68 -31.20 -0.28
C LEU A 192 -2.66 -30.25 -0.92
N ASN A 193 -1.41 -30.67 -1.04
CA ASN A 193 -0.39 -29.84 -1.69
C ASN A 193 -0.70 -29.57 -3.16
N GLY A 194 -1.26 -30.54 -3.89
CA GLY A 194 -1.67 -30.35 -5.28
C GLY A 194 -2.85 -29.38 -5.44
N PHE A 195 -3.88 -29.52 -4.61
CA PHE A 195 -5.05 -28.65 -4.60
C PHE A 195 -4.69 -27.23 -4.16
N PHE A 196 -4.08 -27.09 -2.97
CA PHE A 196 -3.71 -25.79 -2.43
C PHE A 196 -2.58 -25.14 -3.21
N GLY A 197 -1.73 -25.90 -3.91
CA GLY A 197 -0.79 -25.31 -4.87
C GLY A 197 -1.50 -24.55 -5.98
N LYS A 198 -2.53 -25.14 -6.59
CA LYS A 198 -3.34 -24.44 -7.61
C LYS A 198 -4.18 -23.31 -7.03
N ALA A 199 -4.81 -23.54 -5.88
CA ALA A 199 -5.59 -22.51 -5.20
C ALA A 199 -4.73 -21.32 -4.78
N GLN A 200 -3.47 -21.55 -4.39
CA GLN A 200 -2.53 -20.50 -4.03
C GLN A 200 -2.24 -19.56 -5.20
N ILE A 201 -2.18 -20.06 -6.44
CA ILE A 201 -2.00 -19.19 -7.61
C ILE A 201 -3.15 -18.19 -7.72
N PHE A 202 -4.39 -18.64 -7.45
CA PHE A 202 -5.56 -17.77 -7.45
C PHE A 202 -5.55 -16.76 -6.29
N SER A 203 -5.22 -17.19 -5.07
CA SER A 203 -5.12 -16.26 -3.92
C SER A 203 -3.97 -15.27 -4.07
N ALA A 204 -2.83 -15.67 -4.62
CA ALA A 204 -1.71 -14.77 -4.93
C ALA A 204 -2.11 -13.75 -5.99
N SER A 205 -2.90 -14.18 -6.99
CA SER A 205 -3.46 -13.27 -8.01
C SER A 205 -4.44 -12.27 -7.40
N ALA A 206 -5.32 -12.73 -6.50
CA ALA A 206 -6.24 -11.87 -5.76
C ALA A 206 -5.51 -10.89 -4.85
N MET A 207 -4.42 -11.33 -4.21
CA MET A 207 -3.56 -10.46 -3.41
C MET A 207 -2.89 -9.37 -4.27
N GLY A 208 -2.31 -9.73 -5.41
CA GLY A 208 -1.75 -8.75 -6.36
C GLY A 208 -2.81 -7.77 -6.91
N LEU A 209 -3.99 -8.27 -7.28
CA LEU A 209 -5.09 -7.41 -7.71
C LEU A 209 -5.54 -6.45 -6.59
N SER A 210 -5.70 -6.96 -5.37
CA SER A 210 -6.07 -6.14 -4.20
C SER A 210 -5.01 -5.08 -3.87
N HIS A 211 -3.73 -5.45 -4.01
CA HIS A 211 -2.60 -4.56 -3.82
C HIS A 211 -2.67 -3.40 -4.82
N GLY A 212 -2.83 -3.69 -6.11
CA GLY A 212 -2.96 -2.63 -7.11
C GLY A 212 -4.20 -1.76 -6.95
N MET A 213 -5.31 -2.32 -6.48
CA MET A 213 -6.53 -1.56 -6.17
C MET A 213 -6.35 -0.59 -4.99
N ASN A 214 -5.36 -0.79 -4.11
CA ASN A 214 -5.14 0.10 -2.97
C ASN A 214 -3.96 1.04 -3.19
N ASP A 215 -2.84 0.50 -3.66
CA ASP A 215 -1.54 1.18 -3.62
C ASP A 215 -1.31 2.13 -4.80
N ALA A 216 -1.55 1.70 -6.04
CA ALA A 216 -1.40 2.57 -7.20
C ALA A 216 -2.29 3.83 -7.11
N GLN A 217 -3.46 3.68 -6.47
CA GLN A 217 -4.38 4.77 -6.26
C GLN A 217 -3.80 5.88 -5.35
N LYS A 218 -2.85 5.57 -4.46
CA LYS A 218 -2.25 6.58 -3.58
C LYS A 218 -1.49 7.63 -4.38
N THR A 219 -0.65 7.19 -5.33
CA THR A 219 0.07 8.10 -6.24
C THR A 219 -0.87 8.80 -7.20
N MET A 220 -1.91 8.13 -7.71
CA MET A 220 -2.95 8.80 -8.50
C MET A 220 -3.57 9.99 -7.74
N GLY A 221 -3.79 9.83 -6.43
CA GLY A 221 -4.27 10.90 -5.56
C GLY A 221 -3.29 12.07 -5.44
N ILE A 222 -1.99 11.80 -5.25
CA ILE A 222 -0.97 12.85 -5.17
C ILE A 222 -0.85 13.64 -6.49
N ILE A 223 -0.83 12.95 -7.62
CA ILE A 223 -0.78 13.59 -8.94
C ILE A 223 -2.04 14.43 -9.17
N ALA A 224 -3.22 13.89 -8.83
CA ALA A 224 -4.47 14.63 -8.93
C ALA A 224 -4.46 15.88 -8.05
N LEU A 225 -4.00 15.78 -6.80
CA LEU A 225 -3.87 16.91 -5.88
C LEU A 225 -2.93 18.00 -6.43
N ALA A 226 -1.78 17.61 -6.98
CA ALA A 226 -0.82 18.54 -7.58
C ALA A 226 -1.41 19.29 -8.79
N LEU A 227 -2.16 18.58 -9.64
CA LEU A 227 -2.77 19.16 -10.84
C LEU A 227 -3.97 20.05 -10.50
N VAL A 228 -4.84 19.65 -9.58
CA VAL A 228 -5.95 20.49 -9.09
C VAL A 228 -5.39 21.77 -8.47
N GLY A 229 -4.40 21.67 -7.58
CA GLY A 229 -3.76 22.85 -7.00
C GLY A 229 -3.14 23.77 -8.06
N ALA A 230 -2.59 23.20 -9.14
CA ALA A 230 -2.04 23.97 -10.26
C ALA A 230 -3.10 24.66 -11.12
N THR A 231 -4.23 23.99 -11.36
CA THR A 231 -5.38 24.56 -12.07
C THR A 231 -6.01 25.68 -11.25
N SER A 232 -6.30 25.46 -9.97
CA SER A 232 -6.92 26.48 -9.10
C SER A 232 -6.02 27.70 -8.89
N ALA A 233 -4.70 27.53 -8.93
CA ALA A 233 -3.74 28.64 -8.86
C ALA A 233 -3.53 29.38 -10.20
N GLY A 234 -4.34 29.10 -11.24
CA GLY A 234 -4.23 29.69 -12.58
C GLY A 234 -2.90 29.41 -13.30
N SER A 235 -2.11 28.47 -12.79
CA SER A 235 -0.74 28.23 -13.27
C SER A 235 -0.70 27.38 -14.55
N LEU A 236 -1.85 26.86 -14.96
CA LEU A 236 -2.01 26.06 -16.17
C LEU A 236 -2.82 26.82 -17.25
N ASP A 237 -3.21 28.08 -17.03
CA ASP A 237 -4.14 28.84 -17.88
C ASP A 237 -3.55 29.26 -19.23
N ASP A 238 -2.24 29.47 -19.31
CA ASP A 238 -1.52 29.85 -20.53
C ASP A 238 -0.93 28.65 -21.29
N LEU A 239 -1.37 27.43 -20.98
CA LEU A 239 -0.88 26.23 -21.65
C LEU A 239 -1.27 26.18 -23.14
N PRO A 240 -0.36 25.72 -24.02
CA PRO A 240 -0.73 25.38 -25.40
C PRO A 240 -1.81 24.30 -25.41
N GLY A 241 -2.73 24.35 -26.39
CA GLY A 241 -3.92 23.47 -26.41
C GLY A 241 -3.66 21.96 -26.32
N TRP A 242 -2.47 21.50 -26.71
CA TRP A 242 -2.05 20.09 -26.60
C TRP A 242 -1.72 19.64 -25.16
N LEU A 243 -1.51 20.58 -24.23
CA LEU A 243 -1.27 20.32 -22.80
C LEU A 243 -2.51 20.51 -21.92
N ASN A 244 -3.67 20.81 -22.51
CA ASN A 244 -4.91 21.02 -21.75
C ASN A 244 -5.35 19.79 -20.93
N PHE A 245 -4.90 18.58 -21.30
CA PHE A 245 -5.17 17.35 -20.52
C PHE A 245 -4.55 17.34 -19.12
N LEU A 246 -3.59 18.25 -18.83
CA LEU A 246 -3.02 18.45 -17.50
C LEU A 246 -3.96 19.23 -16.57
N ARG A 247 -4.92 19.98 -17.12
CA ARG A 247 -5.90 20.69 -16.30
C ARG A 247 -6.90 19.70 -15.74
N ILE A 248 -7.17 19.80 -14.44
CA ILE A 248 -8.22 19.06 -13.77
C ILE A 248 -9.20 20.09 -13.23
N GLU A 249 -10.36 20.19 -13.87
CA GLU A 249 -11.42 21.06 -13.40
C GLU A 249 -12.15 20.40 -12.22
N GLU A 250 -12.34 21.17 -11.16
CA GLU A 250 -13.12 20.74 -10.01
C GLU A 250 -14.61 20.72 -10.41
N SER A 251 -15.23 19.55 -10.37
CA SER A 251 -16.68 19.43 -10.57
C SER A 251 -17.40 19.91 -9.32
N ALA A 252 -18.58 20.51 -9.50
CA ALA A 252 -19.38 21.21 -8.47
C ALA A 252 -19.70 20.42 -7.17
N ASP A 253 -19.44 19.11 -7.14
CA ASP A 253 -19.65 18.22 -5.98
C ASP A 253 -18.39 17.99 -5.11
N ASN A 254 -17.31 18.77 -5.26
CA ASN A 254 -15.99 18.51 -4.66
C ASN A 254 -15.46 17.09 -4.98
N GLN A 255 -15.90 16.53 -6.12
CA GLN A 255 -15.47 15.24 -6.62
C GLN A 255 -14.73 15.42 -7.93
N PHE A 256 -13.40 15.40 -7.91
CA PHE A 256 -12.60 15.31 -9.13
C PHE A 256 -12.56 13.85 -9.62
N ALA A 257 -12.84 13.68 -10.91
CA ALA A 257 -12.61 12.41 -11.59
C ALA A 257 -11.12 12.29 -11.91
N ILE A 258 -10.50 11.20 -11.48
CA ILE A 258 -9.10 10.94 -11.81
C ILE A 258 -8.99 10.61 -13.29
N ALA A 259 -8.23 11.43 -14.00
CA ALA A 259 -8.03 11.29 -15.44
C ALA A 259 -7.45 9.91 -15.79
N THR A 260 -7.96 9.31 -16.86
CA THR A 260 -7.59 7.96 -17.28
C THR A 260 -6.09 7.82 -17.55
N TRP A 261 -5.45 8.88 -18.07
CA TRP A 261 -4.00 8.87 -18.31
C TRP A 261 -3.20 8.72 -17.00
N ILE A 262 -3.65 9.34 -15.90
CA ILE A 262 -3.01 9.20 -14.57
C ILE A 262 -3.12 7.75 -14.11
N LYS A 263 -4.30 7.13 -14.29
CA LYS A 263 -4.53 5.72 -13.93
C LYS A 263 -3.59 4.80 -14.70
N VAL A 264 -3.56 4.94 -16.04
CA VAL A 264 -2.72 4.10 -16.91
C VAL A 264 -1.25 4.29 -16.59
N LEU A 265 -0.81 5.53 -16.40
CA LEU A 265 0.58 5.84 -16.08
C LEU A 265 1.00 5.24 -14.73
N CYS A 266 0.24 5.48 -13.65
CA CYS A 266 0.54 4.89 -12.34
C CYS A 266 0.48 3.36 -12.38
N ALA A 267 -0.49 2.78 -13.09
CA ALA A 267 -0.63 1.34 -13.22
C ALA A 267 0.57 0.69 -13.93
N LEU A 268 1.05 1.29 -15.02
CA LEU A 268 2.23 0.83 -15.74
C LEU A 268 3.50 0.99 -14.89
N THR A 269 3.65 2.13 -14.20
CA THR A 269 4.78 2.38 -13.32
C THR A 269 4.83 1.40 -12.15
N MET A 270 3.69 1.12 -11.51
CA MET A 270 3.59 0.13 -10.44
C MET A 270 3.95 -1.28 -10.95
N ALA A 271 3.44 -1.65 -12.12
CA ALA A 271 3.73 -2.94 -12.75
C ALA A 271 5.22 -3.07 -13.09
N ALA A 272 5.85 -2.00 -13.59
CA ALA A 272 7.28 -1.95 -13.88
C ALA A 272 8.13 -2.06 -12.61
N GLY A 273 7.75 -1.36 -11.53
CA GLY A 273 8.37 -1.51 -10.21
C GLY A 273 8.23 -2.94 -9.70
N THR A 274 7.04 -3.52 -9.82
CA THR A 274 6.75 -4.91 -9.43
C THR A 274 7.64 -5.90 -10.19
N ALA A 275 7.84 -5.65 -11.50
CA ALA A 275 8.68 -6.47 -12.36
C ALA A 275 10.17 -6.43 -11.95
N ALA A 276 10.65 -5.33 -11.36
CA ALA A 276 12.02 -5.21 -10.86
C ALA A 276 12.28 -6.06 -9.59
N GLY A 277 11.23 -6.53 -8.92
CA GLY A 277 11.30 -7.45 -7.80
C GLY A 277 11.39 -6.75 -6.45
N GLY A 278 11.93 -7.42 -5.44
CA GLY A 278 11.97 -6.91 -4.05
C GLY A 278 12.71 -7.88 -3.13
N TRP A 279 13.78 -8.51 -3.65
CA TRP A 279 14.32 -9.80 -3.16
C TRP A 279 14.78 -9.80 -1.70
N ARG A 280 15.15 -8.65 -1.15
CA ARG A 280 15.53 -8.52 0.27
C ARG A 280 14.31 -8.73 1.17
N ILE A 281 13.20 -8.08 0.86
CA ILE A 281 11.94 -8.16 1.63
C ILE A 281 11.26 -9.51 1.40
N ILE A 282 11.25 -10.01 0.16
CA ILE A 282 10.75 -11.36 -0.20
C ILE A 282 11.41 -12.44 0.67
N ARG A 283 12.73 -12.35 0.87
CA ARG A 283 13.47 -13.27 1.73
C ARG A 283 13.01 -13.19 3.19
N THR A 284 12.71 -12.00 3.70
CA THR A 284 12.22 -11.81 5.07
C THR A 284 10.82 -12.40 5.24
N LEU A 285 9.84 -12.02 4.41
CA LEU A 285 8.46 -12.49 4.53
C LEU A 285 8.30 -13.99 4.21
N GLY A 286 8.98 -14.49 3.18
CA GLY A 286 8.80 -15.86 2.70
C GLY A 286 9.50 -16.93 3.55
N HIS A 287 10.65 -16.61 4.15
CA HIS A 287 11.51 -17.62 4.79
C HIS A 287 11.82 -17.35 6.27
N LYS A 288 11.80 -16.09 6.72
CA LYS A 288 12.21 -15.74 8.09
C LYS A 288 11.06 -15.76 9.08
N LEU A 289 9.84 -15.43 8.68
CA LEU A 289 8.70 -15.25 9.60
C LEU A 289 8.07 -16.57 10.08
N VAL A 290 7.54 -17.37 9.15
CA VAL A 290 6.89 -18.66 9.39
C VAL A 290 7.28 -19.62 8.27
N LYS A 291 7.45 -20.92 8.55
CA LYS A 291 7.66 -21.94 7.51
C LYS A 291 6.36 -22.17 6.73
N LEU A 292 6.34 -21.76 5.47
CA LEU A 292 5.16 -21.81 4.62
C LEU A 292 5.06 -23.12 3.82
N HIS A 293 3.83 -23.59 3.69
CA HIS A 293 3.39 -24.65 2.77
C HIS A 293 2.25 -24.06 1.93
N PRO A 294 1.91 -24.63 0.75
CA PRO A 294 0.91 -24.05 -0.14
C PRO A 294 -0.43 -23.70 0.55
N VAL A 295 -0.89 -24.57 1.44
CA VAL A 295 -2.10 -24.33 2.25
C VAL A 295 -2.00 -23.09 3.15
N ASN A 296 -0.83 -22.83 3.74
CA ASN A 296 -0.60 -21.66 4.58
C ASN A 296 -0.59 -20.38 3.72
N GLY A 297 0.06 -20.47 2.54
CA GLY A 297 0.16 -19.36 1.60
C GLY A 297 -1.22 -18.96 1.09
N PHE A 298 -2.02 -19.94 0.66
CA PHE A 298 -3.41 -19.74 0.29
C PHE A 298 -4.22 -19.05 1.40
N ALA A 299 -4.18 -19.58 2.63
CA ALA A 299 -4.92 -19.00 3.75
C ALA A 299 -4.51 -17.55 4.04
N ALA A 300 -3.21 -17.25 4.04
CA ALA A 300 -2.70 -15.91 4.34
C ALA A 300 -3.04 -14.90 3.22
N GLU A 301 -2.84 -15.29 1.96
CA GLU A 301 -3.14 -14.46 0.80
C GLU A 301 -4.64 -14.19 0.67
N THR A 302 -5.50 -15.21 0.86
CA THR A 302 -6.95 -15.02 0.85
C THR A 302 -7.41 -14.09 1.97
N ALA A 303 -6.96 -14.31 3.21
CA ALA A 303 -7.29 -13.41 4.32
C ALA A 303 -6.88 -11.97 4.04
N SER A 304 -5.64 -11.78 3.60
CA SER A 304 -5.10 -10.45 3.30
C SER A 304 -5.84 -9.78 2.15
N ALA A 305 -6.03 -10.49 1.03
CA ALA A 305 -6.74 -9.97 -0.14
C ALA A 305 -8.18 -9.58 0.20
N SER A 306 -8.89 -10.36 1.02
CA SER A 306 -10.25 -10.03 1.46
C SER A 306 -10.30 -8.71 2.25
N VAL A 307 -9.37 -8.50 3.19
CA VAL A 307 -9.30 -7.25 3.97
C VAL A 307 -8.97 -6.06 3.07
N ILE A 308 -7.98 -6.21 2.17
CA ILE A 308 -7.54 -5.11 1.29
C ILE A 308 -8.64 -4.77 0.28
N LEU A 309 -9.30 -5.76 -0.33
CA LEU A 309 -10.41 -5.52 -1.26
C LEU A 309 -11.58 -4.80 -0.58
N ALA A 310 -11.94 -5.22 0.64
CA ALA A 310 -12.97 -4.54 1.41
C ALA A 310 -12.59 -3.09 1.72
N ALA A 311 -11.35 -2.85 2.19
CA ALA A 311 -10.85 -1.51 2.46
C ALA A 311 -10.83 -0.64 1.20
N SER A 312 -10.33 -1.17 0.07
CA SER A 312 -10.30 -0.50 -1.23
C SER A 312 -11.69 -0.14 -1.74
N HIS A 313 -12.69 -1.00 -1.52
CA HIS A 313 -14.08 -0.74 -1.87
C HIS A 313 -14.64 0.47 -1.12
N PHE A 314 -14.31 0.61 0.17
CA PHE A 314 -14.66 1.78 0.98
C PHE A 314 -13.70 2.97 0.80
N GLY A 315 -12.75 2.89 -0.13
CA GLY A 315 -11.76 3.94 -0.37
C GLY A 315 -10.82 4.19 0.81
N ILE A 316 -10.61 3.19 1.66
CA ILE A 316 -9.74 3.28 2.84
C ILE A 316 -8.31 2.90 2.43
N PRO A 317 -7.33 3.83 2.49
CA PRO A 317 -5.94 3.48 2.27
C PRO A 317 -5.46 2.58 3.42
N VAL A 318 -4.96 1.39 3.09
CA VAL A 318 -4.42 0.44 4.07
C VAL A 318 -2.99 0.07 3.75
N SER A 319 -2.29 -0.41 4.77
CA SER A 319 -0.98 -1.02 4.57
C SER A 319 -1.13 -2.49 4.17
N THR A 320 -0.85 -2.76 2.90
CA THR A 320 -0.84 -4.12 2.36
C THR A 320 0.24 -4.96 3.05
N THR A 321 1.41 -4.39 3.31
CA THR A 321 2.54 -5.03 4.02
C THR A 321 2.18 -5.44 5.45
N HIS A 322 1.55 -4.56 6.23
CA HIS A 322 1.13 -4.90 7.60
C HIS A 322 0.08 -6.00 7.59
N ASN A 323 -0.88 -5.91 6.66
CA ASN A 323 -1.99 -6.85 6.57
C ASN A 323 -1.54 -8.26 6.17
N ILE A 324 -0.74 -8.42 5.11
CA ILE A 324 -0.24 -9.75 4.70
C ILE A 324 0.70 -10.34 5.75
N SER A 325 1.58 -9.53 6.33
CA SER A 325 2.48 -9.98 7.39
C SER A 325 1.68 -10.52 8.59
N SER A 326 0.61 -9.81 8.96
CA SER A 326 -0.25 -10.21 10.07
C SER A 326 -1.11 -11.42 9.75
N ALA A 327 -1.59 -11.55 8.51
CA ALA A 327 -2.25 -12.76 8.03
C ALA A 327 -1.32 -13.98 8.08
N ILE A 328 -0.06 -13.84 7.67
CA ILE A 328 0.96 -14.90 7.80
C ILE A 328 1.19 -15.27 9.28
N MET A 329 1.25 -14.28 10.16
CA MET A 329 1.35 -14.52 11.61
C MET A 329 0.12 -15.26 12.16
N GLY A 330 -1.09 -14.88 11.75
CA GLY A 330 -2.35 -15.53 12.14
C GLY A 330 -2.42 -16.99 11.69
N VAL A 331 -2.03 -17.26 10.44
CA VAL A 331 -1.89 -18.62 9.90
C VAL A 331 -0.84 -19.44 10.67
N GLY A 332 0.27 -18.80 11.06
CA GLY A 332 1.28 -19.41 11.93
C GLY A 332 0.74 -19.76 13.31
N ALA A 333 0.01 -18.83 13.94
CA ALA A 333 -0.60 -19.01 15.25
C ALA A 333 -1.64 -20.15 15.27
N ALA A 334 -2.42 -20.30 14.20
CA ALA A 334 -3.39 -21.39 14.06
C ALA A 334 -2.74 -22.79 14.05
N LYS A 335 -1.46 -22.90 13.66
CA LYS A 335 -0.68 -24.13 13.85
C LYS A 335 -0.19 -24.26 15.28
N ARG A 336 0.58 -23.26 15.71
CA ARG A 336 1.17 -23.14 17.04
C ARG A 336 1.79 -21.75 17.18
N PHE A 337 1.62 -21.09 18.32
CA PHE A 337 2.25 -19.79 18.58
C PHE A 337 3.78 -19.81 18.47
N SER A 338 4.42 -20.94 18.79
CA SER A 338 5.88 -21.13 18.67
C SER A 338 6.39 -21.30 17.23
N ALA A 339 5.50 -21.37 16.22
CA ALA A 339 5.91 -21.42 14.81
C ALA A 339 6.35 -20.05 14.28
N ILE A 340 5.98 -18.97 14.97
CA ILE A 340 6.29 -17.59 14.60
C ILE A 340 7.65 -17.22 15.17
N LYS A 341 8.53 -16.66 14.33
CA LYS A 341 9.81 -16.11 14.82
C LYS A 341 9.61 -14.72 15.40
N TRP A 342 9.34 -14.63 16.69
CA TRP A 342 9.05 -13.38 17.40
C TRP A 342 10.14 -12.30 17.28
N THR A 343 11.42 -12.68 17.22
CA THR A 343 12.52 -11.73 16.98
C THR A 343 12.39 -11.01 15.63
N VAL A 344 11.80 -11.65 14.62
CA VAL A 344 11.52 -11.02 13.32
C VAL A 344 10.31 -10.11 13.44
N VAL A 345 9.25 -10.56 14.11
CA VAL A 345 8.03 -9.77 14.36
C VAL A 345 8.36 -8.48 15.10
N GLU A 346 9.16 -8.54 16.16
CA GLU A 346 9.57 -7.39 16.95
C GLU A 346 10.26 -6.33 16.07
N ARG A 347 11.22 -6.75 15.23
CA ARG A 347 11.91 -5.85 14.28
C ARG A 347 10.94 -5.22 13.28
N MET A 348 9.94 -5.98 12.83
CA MET A 348 8.92 -5.48 11.90
C MET A 348 8.03 -4.44 12.58
N VAL A 349 7.53 -4.72 13.79
CA VAL A 349 6.70 -3.79 14.56
C VAL A 349 7.43 -2.48 14.84
N TRP A 350 8.72 -2.53 15.21
CA TRP A 350 9.52 -1.32 15.35
C TRP A 350 9.63 -0.54 14.04
N ALA A 351 9.88 -1.21 12.91
CA ALA A 351 9.91 -0.55 11.60
C ALA A 351 8.55 0.09 11.27
N TRP A 352 7.44 -0.58 11.59
CA TRP A 352 6.08 -0.08 11.36
C TRP A 352 5.79 1.17 12.17
N LEU A 353 6.12 1.16 13.47
CA LEU A 353 5.93 2.30 14.36
C LEU A 353 6.81 3.50 13.97
N LEU A 354 8.06 3.24 13.54
CA LEU A 354 9.01 4.29 13.18
C LEU A 354 8.79 4.86 11.77
N THR A 355 7.99 4.21 10.93
CA THR A 355 7.79 4.63 9.53
C THR A 355 7.18 6.03 9.43
N ILE A 356 6.07 6.30 10.14
CA ILE A 356 5.41 7.62 10.07
C ILE A 356 6.34 8.71 10.64
N PRO A 357 6.91 8.58 11.86
CA PRO A 357 7.76 9.63 12.43
C PRO A 357 9.01 9.91 11.61
N ILE A 358 9.69 8.89 11.09
CA ILE A 358 10.94 9.09 10.35
C ILE A 358 10.65 9.69 8.96
N ALA A 359 9.65 9.20 8.24
CA ALA A 359 9.26 9.80 6.96
C ALA A 359 8.79 11.25 7.14
N ALA A 360 8.04 11.55 8.21
CA ALA A 360 7.65 12.91 8.56
C ALA A 360 8.84 13.80 8.87
N LEU A 361 9.79 13.32 9.69
CA LEU A 361 11.00 14.06 10.03
C LEU A 361 11.85 14.36 8.78
N LEU A 362 12.04 13.38 7.90
CA LEU A 362 12.78 13.55 6.65
C LEU A 362 12.12 14.61 5.76
N ALA A 363 10.81 14.52 5.56
CA ALA A 363 10.07 15.50 4.76
C ALA A 363 10.09 16.90 5.38
N TRP A 364 9.94 16.99 6.70
CA TRP A 364 10.03 18.24 7.46
C TRP A 364 11.39 18.91 7.28
N LEU A 365 12.48 18.14 7.43
CA LEU A 365 13.85 18.63 7.23
C LEU A 365 14.08 19.15 5.81
N LEU A 366 13.54 18.46 4.80
CA LEU A 366 13.64 18.88 3.40
C LEU A 366 12.91 20.21 3.16
N VAL A 367 11.70 20.39 3.70
CA VAL A 367 10.97 21.66 3.57
C VAL A 367 11.69 22.79 4.30
N ARG A 368 12.17 22.57 5.54
CA ARG A 368 12.94 23.57 6.29
C ARG A 368 14.20 23.98 5.55
N LEU A 369 14.90 23.01 4.94
CA LEU A 369 16.08 23.29 4.12
C LEU A 369 15.71 24.19 2.93
N LEU A 370 14.61 23.91 2.22
CA LEU A 370 14.16 24.77 1.12
C LEU A 370 13.75 26.17 1.58
N GLN A 371 13.11 26.31 2.74
CA GLN A 371 12.77 27.61 3.34
C GLN A 371 14.03 28.43 3.65
N VAL A 372 15.09 27.80 4.18
CA VAL A 372 16.38 28.48 4.42
C VAL A 372 17.00 29.02 3.13
N PHE A 373 16.83 28.32 2.01
CA PHE A 373 17.28 28.79 0.69
C PHE A 373 16.27 29.73 -0.03
N GLY A 374 15.14 30.06 0.61
CA GLY A 374 14.10 30.91 0.02
C GLY A 374 13.33 30.26 -1.13
N LEU A 375 13.35 28.92 -1.24
CA LEU A 375 12.76 28.15 -2.34
C LEU A 375 11.39 27.53 -2.00
N ALA A 376 11.00 27.54 -0.73
CA ALA A 376 9.68 27.14 -0.24
C ALA A 376 9.09 28.24 0.65
N ALA A 377 7.80 28.53 0.47
CA ALA A 377 7.01 29.40 1.35
C ALA A 377 6.40 28.56 2.46
#